data_AF-A0A2G6PAM9-F1
#
_entry.id   AF-A0A2G6PAM9-F1
#
_cell.length_a   1.000
_cell.length_b   1.000
_cell.length_c   1.000
_cell.angle_alpha   90.00
_cell.angle_beta   90.00
_cell.angle_gamma   90.00
#
_symmetry.space_group_name_H-M   'P 1'
#
loop_
_entity.id
_entity.type
_entity.pdbx_description
1 polymer ?
#
loop_
_entity_poly.entity_id
_entity_poly.type
_entity_poly.pdbx_seq_one_letter_code
_entity_poly.pdbx_strand_id
1 'polypeptide(L)'
;MDPIFEFGLEMTRYLQETFPQLEGFFKFISSLGVEGFYLALLPLIYWCIHKSVGKLFAYVFLLANAFNPLFKFGFRGPRPFWFDKSLMWWEESSYGVPSGHVQLATVTYLFFAGWIRRWWAWLIAVMMIIFMALSRIYLGAHFPHDALVGFFIAALVLLAFVFWQRTYAKRFQKRILGQKLMVVVAVPVVYAVIFVGASLLIGEPDMSVAWAEYIPEAELVGQKGAAAAVGMLLGAGIGLIFEGSRIRFRVDGQIWLRGLRYIVGLVVTFALWVGLKAIFPEAPLWLAIILRVLRYFLVALWITYYAPWFFVKAKLAEADPEPGIDLKIS
;
A
#
# COMPACT_ATOMS: atom_id res chain seq x y z
N MET A 1 15.52 -21.53 -22.17
CA MET A 1 14.55 -20.76 -21.36
C MET A 1 14.59 -19.33 -21.91
N ASP A 2 13.63 -18.44 -21.62
CA ASP A 2 13.72 -17.07 -22.16
C ASP A 2 15.00 -16.38 -21.63
N PRO A 3 15.78 -15.68 -22.47
CA PRO A 3 17.06 -15.08 -22.06
C PRO A 3 16.94 -14.12 -20.87
N ILE A 4 15.79 -13.45 -20.73
CA ILE A 4 15.52 -12.53 -19.63
C ILE A 4 15.41 -13.25 -18.27
N PHE A 5 14.89 -14.47 -18.26
CA PHE A 5 14.79 -15.29 -17.04
C PHE A 5 16.13 -15.94 -16.72
N GLU A 6 16.86 -16.43 -17.73
CA GLU A 6 18.21 -16.98 -17.55
C GLU A 6 19.15 -15.95 -16.91
N PHE A 7 19.21 -14.74 -17.46
CA PHE A 7 19.99 -13.62 -16.88
C PHE A 7 19.61 -13.35 -15.42
N GLY A 8 18.31 -13.33 -15.11
CA GLY A 8 17.83 -13.05 -13.77
C GLY A 8 18.15 -14.15 -12.76
N LEU A 9 18.12 -15.42 -13.18
CA LEU A 9 18.51 -16.57 -12.37
C LEU A 9 20.01 -16.55 -12.08
N GLU A 10 20.83 -16.34 -13.11
CA GLU A 10 22.29 -16.25 -12.98
C GLU A 10 22.71 -15.12 -12.06
N MET A 11 22.10 -13.94 -12.23
CA MET A 11 22.38 -12.79 -11.36
C MET A 11 21.99 -13.08 -9.91
N THR A 12 20.83 -13.69 -9.67
CA THR A 12 20.39 -14.06 -8.30
C THR A 12 21.37 -15.04 -7.68
N ARG A 13 21.73 -16.11 -8.41
CA ARG A 13 22.67 -17.13 -7.95
C ARG A 13 24.05 -16.53 -7.65
N TYR A 14 24.57 -15.72 -8.57
CA TYR A 14 25.84 -15.02 -8.40
C TYR A 14 25.86 -14.15 -7.13
N LEU A 15 24.79 -13.39 -6.88
CA LEU A 15 24.69 -12.54 -5.70
C LEU A 15 24.68 -13.35 -4.40
N GLN A 16 23.92 -14.46 -4.37
CA GLN A 16 23.82 -15.34 -3.21
C GLN A 16 25.13 -16.08 -2.92
N GLU A 17 25.79 -16.60 -3.94
CA GLU A 17 27.06 -17.35 -3.82
C GLU A 17 28.24 -16.43 -3.49
N THR A 18 28.30 -15.24 -4.10
CA THR A 18 29.43 -14.31 -3.93
C THR A 18 29.35 -13.53 -2.62
N PHE A 19 28.14 -13.19 -2.17
CA PHE A 19 27.92 -12.33 -1.01
C PHE A 19 26.97 -12.91 0.04
N PRO A 20 27.10 -14.17 0.48
CA PRO A 20 26.17 -14.80 1.43
C PRO A 20 26.07 -14.05 2.77
N GLN A 21 27.14 -13.36 3.17
CA GLN A 21 27.18 -12.54 4.39
C GLN A 21 26.18 -11.36 4.39
N LEU A 22 25.63 -10.96 3.24
CA LEU A 22 24.67 -9.88 3.12
C LEU A 22 23.21 -10.32 3.33
N GLU A 23 22.95 -11.61 3.55
CA GLU A 23 21.61 -12.15 3.71
C GLU A 23 20.81 -11.42 4.79
N GLY A 24 21.38 -11.28 6.00
CA GLY A 24 20.71 -10.62 7.12
C GLY A 24 20.39 -9.15 6.82
N PHE A 25 21.30 -8.45 6.14
CA PHE A 25 21.09 -7.07 5.71
C PHE A 25 19.95 -6.96 4.70
N PHE A 26 19.92 -7.80 3.67
CA PHE A 26 18.86 -7.74 2.67
C PHE A 26 17.51 -8.24 3.19
N LYS A 27 17.48 -9.20 4.13
CA LYS A 27 16.26 -9.55 4.87
C LYS A 27 15.73 -8.36 5.69
N PHE A 28 16.61 -7.60 6.34
CA PHE A 28 16.22 -6.38 7.04
C PHE A 28 15.65 -5.33 6.08
N ILE A 29 16.35 -5.03 4.98
CA ILE A 29 15.86 -4.08 3.97
C ILE A 29 14.49 -4.53 3.44
N SER A 30 14.33 -5.81 3.10
CA SER A 30 13.07 -6.35 2.61
C SER A 30 11.96 -6.25 3.66
N SER A 31 12.26 -6.38 4.95
CA SER A 31 11.27 -6.23 6.02
C SER A 31 10.64 -4.83 6.08
N LEU A 32 11.33 -3.79 5.57
CA LEU A 32 10.77 -2.44 5.44
C LEU A 32 9.71 -2.33 4.34
N GLY A 33 9.60 -3.33 3.46
CA GLY A 33 8.63 -3.37 2.37
C GLY A 33 7.36 -4.17 2.66
N VAL A 34 7.24 -4.78 3.85
CA VAL A 34 6.10 -5.63 4.20
C VAL A 34 4.88 -4.82 4.67
N GLU A 35 3.67 -5.37 4.48
CA GLU A 35 2.40 -4.72 4.86
C GLU A 35 2.39 -4.27 6.33
N GLY A 36 2.93 -5.10 7.24
CA GLY A 36 2.99 -4.80 8.67
C GLY A 36 3.80 -3.54 9.01
N PHE A 37 4.90 -3.28 8.30
CA PHE A 37 5.68 -2.06 8.48
C PHE A 37 4.86 -0.81 8.12
N TYR A 38 4.13 -0.85 7.00
CA TYR A 38 3.30 0.27 6.57
C TYR A 38 2.01 0.44 7.40
N LEU A 39 1.45 -0.65 7.94
CA LEU A 39 0.37 -0.58 8.93
C LEU A 39 0.78 0.15 10.21
N ALA A 40 2.07 0.17 10.54
CA ALA A 40 2.62 0.98 11.63
C ALA A 40 3.01 2.40 11.18
N LEU A 41 3.68 2.52 10.03
CA LEU A 41 4.20 3.80 9.53
C LEU A 41 3.08 4.80 9.15
N LEU A 42 2.04 4.36 8.42
CA LEU A 42 0.99 5.28 7.96
C LEU A 42 0.26 5.95 9.12
N PRO A 43 -0.20 5.22 10.17
CA PRO A 43 -0.80 5.85 11.33
C PRO A 43 0.18 6.69 12.15
N LEU A 44 1.46 6.31 12.22
CA LEU A 44 2.47 7.13 12.90
C LEU A 44 2.53 8.54 12.31
N ILE A 45 2.58 8.63 10.98
CA ILE A 45 2.68 9.91 10.30
C ILE A 45 1.37 10.69 10.42
N TYR A 46 0.24 10.02 10.18
CA TYR A 46 -1.08 10.64 10.21
C TYR A 46 -1.51 11.11 11.60
N TRP A 47 -1.41 10.23 12.59
CA TRP A 47 -1.84 10.53 13.95
C TRP A 47 -0.81 11.32 14.70
N CYS A 48 0.49 11.09 14.47
CA CYS A 48 1.51 11.57 15.39
C CYS A 48 2.43 12.62 14.81
N ILE A 49 2.80 12.61 13.54
CA ILE A 49 3.85 13.52 13.02
C ILE A 49 3.24 14.74 12.33
N HIS A 50 2.46 14.52 11.29
CA HIS A 50 1.89 15.61 10.50
C HIS A 50 0.64 15.15 9.77
N LYS A 51 -0.53 15.63 10.23
CA LYS A 51 -1.85 15.21 9.74
C LYS A 51 -1.97 15.29 8.22
N SER A 52 -1.77 16.48 7.65
CA SER A 52 -1.99 16.73 6.22
C SER A 52 -1.07 15.88 5.34
N VAL A 53 0.19 15.74 5.73
CA VAL A 53 1.19 14.90 5.02
C VAL A 53 0.81 13.44 5.14
N GLY A 54 0.47 12.96 6.33
CA GLY A 54 0.03 11.58 6.56
C GLY A 54 -1.20 11.21 5.75
N LYS A 55 -2.19 12.11 5.64
CA LYS A 55 -3.39 11.89 4.80
C LYS A 55 -3.03 11.75 3.32
N LEU A 56 -2.22 12.66 2.80
CA LEU A 56 -1.80 12.66 1.39
C LEU A 56 -0.95 11.43 1.09
N PHE A 57 0.01 11.12 1.96
CA PHE A 57 0.88 9.97 1.84
C PHE A 57 0.09 8.67 1.87
N ALA A 58 -0.77 8.47 2.87
CA ALA A 58 -1.59 7.26 2.99
C ALA A 58 -2.44 7.05 1.75
N TYR A 59 -3.08 8.11 1.22
CA TYR A 59 -3.95 7.94 0.05
C TYR A 59 -3.17 7.62 -1.22
N VAL A 60 -2.04 8.29 -1.52
CA VAL A 60 -1.22 7.95 -2.69
C VAL A 60 -0.55 6.59 -2.55
N PHE A 61 -0.17 6.20 -1.33
CA PHE A 61 0.37 4.88 -1.02
C PHE A 61 -0.66 3.78 -1.32
N LEU A 62 -1.91 3.95 -0.87
CA LEU A 62 -2.99 2.99 -1.13
C LEU A 62 -3.35 2.93 -2.63
N LEU A 63 -3.35 4.08 -3.32
CA LEU A 63 -3.51 4.11 -4.78
C LEU A 63 -2.41 3.32 -5.48
N ALA A 64 -1.15 3.60 -5.14
CA ALA A 64 -0.02 2.86 -5.69
C ALA A 64 -0.17 1.35 -5.39
N ASN A 65 -0.48 0.96 -4.15
CA ASN A 65 -0.68 -0.44 -3.79
C ASN A 65 -1.79 -1.13 -4.61
N ALA A 66 -2.88 -0.42 -4.94
CA ALA A 66 -3.98 -0.97 -5.74
C ALA A 66 -3.57 -1.37 -7.16
N PHE A 67 -2.63 -0.64 -7.78
CA PHE A 67 -2.11 -1.00 -9.11
C PHE A 67 -1.31 -2.30 -9.09
N ASN A 68 -0.74 -2.71 -7.95
CA ASN A 68 0.10 -3.91 -7.89
C ASN A 68 -0.65 -5.21 -8.25
N PRO A 69 -1.77 -5.60 -7.60
CA PRO A 69 -2.52 -6.78 -7.99
C PRO A 69 -3.12 -6.66 -9.40
N LEU A 70 -3.49 -5.45 -9.86
CA LEU A 70 -3.99 -5.23 -11.22
C LEU A 70 -2.94 -5.62 -12.27
N PHE A 71 -1.71 -5.11 -12.13
CA PHE A 71 -0.64 -5.44 -13.07
C PHE A 71 -0.08 -6.86 -12.87
N LYS A 72 -0.09 -7.39 -11.64
CA LYS A 72 0.26 -8.81 -11.41
C LYS A 72 -0.67 -9.76 -12.15
N PHE A 73 -1.97 -9.47 -12.12
CA PHE A 73 -2.96 -10.23 -12.89
C PHE A 73 -2.78 -10.01 -14.40
N GLY A 74 -2.40 -8.80 -14.81
CA GLY A 74 -2.13 -8.45 -16.20
C GLY A 74 -0.95 -9.20 -16.81
N PHE A 75 0.18 -9.28 -16.09
CA PHE A 75 1.43 -9.83 -16.61
C PHE A 75 1.65 -11.31 -16.29
N ARG A 76 1.10 -11.83 -15.18
CA ARG A 76 1.29 -13.23 -14.71
C ARG A 76 2.74 -13.73 -14.76
N GLY A 77 3.70 -12.83 -14.53
CA GLY A 77 5.13 -13.15 -14.63
C GLY A 77 5.59 -14.13 -13.54
N PRO A 78 6.48 -15.09 -13.85
CA PRO A 78 7.02 -16.03 -12.87
C PRO A 78 8.02 -15.37 -11.92
N ARG A 79 8.50 -16.13 -10.93
CA ARG A 79 9.58 -15.72 -10.01
C ARG A 79 10.83 -16.57 -10.22
N PRO A 80 12.02 -16.07 -9.82
CA PRO A 80 13.26 -16.86 -9.90
C PRO A 80 13.12 -18.24 -9.25
N PHE A 81 12.60 -18.30 -8.02
CA PHE A 81 12.49 -19.57 -7.30
C PHE A 81 11.43 -20.53 -7.85
N TRP A 82 10.56 -20.09 -8.76
CA TRP A 82 9.62 -20.97 -9.46
C TRP A 82 10.32 -21.85 -10.50
N PHE A 83 11.51 -21.44 -10.95
CA PHE A 83 12.38 -22.23 -11.82
C PHE A 83 13.42 -23.02 -11.02
N ASP A 84 13.94 -22.43 -9.95
CA ASP A 84 14.99 -23.02 -9.12
C ASP A 84 14.70 -22.75 -7.63
N LYS A 85 14.09 -23.73 -6.95
CA LYS A 85 13.70 -23.63 -5.53
C LYS A 85 14.89 -23.33 -4.60
N SER A 86 16.13 -23.61 -5.00
CA SER A 86 17.32 -23.32 -4.19
C SER A 86 17.55 -21.82 -3.97
N LEU A 87 17.02 -20.97 -4.86
CA LEU A 87 17.16 -19.52 -4.78
C LEU A 87 16.17 -18.87 -3.80
N MET A 88 15.25 -19.63 -3.19
CA MET A 88 14.14 -19.12 -2.37
C MET A 88 14.59 -18.70 -0.96
N TRP A 89 15.21 -17.52 -0.83
CA TRP A 89 15.60 -16.97 0.48
C TRP A 89 14.53 -16.05 1.09
N TRP A 90 13.48 -15.74 0.34
CA TRP A 90 12.26 -15.08 0.79
C TRP A 90 11.05 -15.60 0.01
N GLU A 91 10.09 -16.20 0.71
CA GLU A 91 8.90 -16.80 0.11
C GLU A 91 7.84 -15.76 -0.26
N GLU A 92 7.21 -15.95 -1.43
CA GLU A 92 6.12 -15.10 -1.93
C GLU A 92 5.09 -15.91 -2.73
N SER A 93 3.81 -15.76 -2.43
CA SER A 93 2.74 -16.55 -3.05
C SER A 93 2.05 -15.88 -4.25
N SER A 94 2.39 -14.64 -4.60
CA SER A 94 1.81 -13.94 -5.78
C SER A 94 2.72 -14.00 -7.01
N TYR A 95 2.24 -13.64 -8.21
CA TYR A 95 3.08 -13.44 -9.41
C TYR A 95 4.28 -12.49 -9.20
N GLY A 96 5.34 -12.60 -10.00
CA GLY A 96 6.55 -11.79 -9.91
C GLY A 96 6.35 -10.33 -10.34
N VAL A 97 5.85 -10.10 -11.55
CA VAL A 97 5.76 -8.75 -12.14
C VAL A 97 4.46 -8.05 -11.75
N PRO A 98 4.46 -6.81 -11.24
CA PRO A 98 5.60 -6.03 -10.73
C PRO A 98 5.93 -6.32 -9.26
N SER A 99 7.15 -5.95 -8.85
CA SER A 99 7.58 -6.01 -7.46
C SER A 99 6.84 -5.00 -6.57
N GLY A 100 5.98 -5.50 -5.68
CA GLY A 100 5.24 -4.68 -4.72
C GLY A 100 6.15 -3.96 -3.72
N HIS A 101 7.20 -4.63 -3.22
CA HIS A 101 8.15 -4.02 -2.29
C HIS A 101 8.85 -2.80 -2.90
N VAL A 102 9.31 -2.91 -4.14
CA VAL A 102 9.97 -1.79 -4.86
C VAL A 102 8.97 -0.67 -5.15
N GLN A 103 7.74 -1.02 -5.54
CA GLN A 103 6.66 -0.07 -5.78
C GLN A 103 6.32 0.75 -4.52
N LEU A 104 6.15 0.07 -3.36
CA LEU A 104 5.85 0.73 -2.08
C LEU A 104 7.04 1.55 -1.56
N ALA A 105 8.26 1.08 -1.71
CA ALA A 105 9.46 1.86 -1.40
C ALA A 105 9.53 3.12 -2.27
N THR A 106 9.31 2.99 -3.57
CA THR A 106 9.39 4.11 -4.53
C THR A 106 8.38 5.20 -4.20
N VAL A 107 7.10 4.86 -4.01
CA VAL A 107 6.10 5.86 -3.64
C VAL A 107 6.43 6.50 -2.28
N THR A 108 6.92 5.73 -1.31
CA THR A 108 7.27 6.22 0.03
C THR A 108 8.42 7.22 -0.02
N TYR A 109 9.56 6.79 -0.53
CA TYR A 109 10.78 7.57 -0.45
C TYR A 109 10.74 8.80 -1.38
N LEU A 110 10.18 8.68 -2.59
CA LEU A 110 10.04 9.83 -3.49
C LEU A 110 9.02 10.85 -2.95
N PHE A 111 7.91 10.39 -2.34
CA PHE A 111 6.94 11.29 -1.71
C PHE A 111 7.61 12.13 -0.61
N PHE A 112 8.36 11.49 0.30
CA PHE A 112 9.03 12.21 1.39
C PHE A 112 10.18 13.09 0.90
N ALA A 113 10.96 12.66 -0.11
CA ALA A 113 11.96 13.51 -0.73
C ALA A 113 11.34 14.79 -1.31
N GLY A 114 10.22 14.65 -2.02
CA GLY A 114 9.45 15.78 -2.57
C GLY A 114 8.81 16.68 -1.49
N TRP A 115 8.44 16.11 -0.33
CA TRP A 115 7.92 16.89 0.80
C TRP A 115 9.02 17.66 1.53
N ILE A 116 10.14 17.00 1.86
CA ILE A 116 11.29 17.56 2.60
C ILE A 116 12.04 18.59 1.74
N ARG A 117 12.12 18.39 0.42
CA ARG A 117 12.76 19.30 -0.56
C ARG A 117 14.23 19.62 -0.26
N ARG A 118 14.96 18.68 0.35
CA ARG A 118 16.41 18.78 0.57
C ARG A 118 17.13 17.75 -0.28
N TRP A 119 18.30 18.11 -0.82
CA TRP A 119 19.09 17.23 -1.69
C TRP A 119 19.41 15.88 -1.04
N TRP A 120 19.72 15.88 0.27
CA TRP A 120 20.02 14.66 1.02
C TRP A 120 18.81 13.71 1.11
N ALA A 121 17.58 14.24 1.10
CA ALA A 121 16.37 13.42 1.14
C ALA A 121 16.17 12.68 -0.20
N TRP A 122 16.52 13.32 -1.32
CA TRP A 122 16.55 12.67 -2.63
C TRP A 122 17.64 11.60 -2.72
N LEU A 123 18.83 11.86 -2.15
CA LEU A 123 19.89 10.86 -2.08
C LEU A 123 19.44 9.62 -1.30
N ILE A 124 18.87 9.81 -0.10
CA ILE A 124 18.32 8.70 0.70
C ILE A 124 17.24 7.97 -0.08
N ALA A 125 16.37 8.69 -0.78
CA ALA A 125 15.30 8.06 -1.54
C ALA A 125 15.82 7.14 -2.66
N VAL A 126 16.77 7.62 -3.46
CA VAL A 126 17.40 6.81 -4.51
C VAL A 126 18.10 5.60 -3.90
N MET A 127 18.88 5.80 -2.83
CA MET A 127 19.60 4.72 -2.18
C MET A 127 18.67 3.63 -1.65
N MET A 128 17.59 4.02 -0.95
CA MET A 128 16.63 3.06 -0.38
C MET A 128 15.81 2.32 -1.44
N ILE A 129 15.50 2.97 -2.57
CA ILE A 129 14.83 2.31 -3.70
C ILE A 129 15.77 1.26 -4.32
N ILE A 130 17.05 1.60 -4.53
CA ILE A 130 18.05 0.66 -5.05
C ILE A 130 18.25 -0.49 -4.07
N PHE A 131 18.43 -0.23 -2.78
CA PHE A 131 18.56 -1.28 -1.77
C PHE A 131 17.33 -2.17 -1.70
N MET A 132 16.12 -1.61 -1.79
CA MET A 132 14.92 -2.41 -1.84
C MET A 132 14.92 -3.31 -3.09
N ALA A 133 15.21 -2.77 -4.28
CA ALA A 133 15.28 -3.57 -5.51
C ALA A 133 16.31 -4.69 -5.42
N LEU A 134 17.53 -4.37 -4.98
CA LEU A 134 18.59 -5.35 -4.77
C LEU A 134 18.20 -6.40 -3.75
N SER A 135 17.52 -6.04 -2.65
CA SER A 135 17.07 -7.02 -1.66
C SER A 135 16.13 -8.06 -2.24
N ARG A 136 15.22 -7.66 -3.14
CA ARG A 136 14.22 -8.56 -3.73
C ARG A 136 14.82 -9.50 -4.77
N ILE A 137 15.84 -9.01 -5.49
CA ILE A 137 16.63 -9.81 -6.41
C ILE A 137 17.51 -10.79 -5.64
N TYR A 138 18.28 -10.29 -4.67
CA TYR A 138 19.21 -11.07 -3.85
C TYR A 138 18.49 -12.20 -3.11
N LEU A 139 17.29 -11.96 -2.58
CA LEU A 139 16.52 -12.97 -1.86
C LEU A 139 15.76 -13.95 -2.79
N GLY A 140 15.99 -13.86 -4.11
CA GLY A 140 15.37 -14.71 -5.13
C GLY A 140 13.87 -14.51 -5.32
N ALA A 141 13.30 -13.45 -4.74
CA ALA A 141 11.87 -13.19 -4.81
C ALA A 141 11.43 -12.58 -6.15
N HIS A 142 12.30 -11.83 -6.82
CA HIS A 142 11.96 -11.08 -8.03
C HIS A 142 13.09 -11.05 -9.05
N PHE A 143 12.72 -11.02 -10.33
CA PHE A 143 13.64 -10.69 -11.39
C PHE A 143 13.93 -9.17 -11.43
N PRO A 144 15.06 -8.73 -12.02
CA PRO A 144 15.38 -7.31 -12.14
C PRO A 144 14.32 -6.51 -12.92
N HIS A 145 13.69 -7.11 -13.93
CA HIS A 145 12.61 -6.44 -14.67
C HIS A 145 11.35 -6.23 -13.79
N ASP A 146 11.00 -7.15 -12.88
CA ASP A 146 9.90 -6.96 -11.91
C ASP A 146 10.11 -5.70 -11.07
N ALA A 147 11.36 -5.48 -10.63
CA ALA A 147 11.76 -4.34 -9.81
C ALA A 147 11.66 -3.03 -10.61
N LEU A 148 12.16 -3.02 -11.86
CA LEU A 148 12.05 -1.87 -12.76
C LEU A 148 10.60 -1.50 -13.04
N VAL A 149 9.76 -2.47 -13.40
CA VAL A 149 8.33 -2.23 -13.66
C VAL A 149 7.64 -1.69 -12.40
N GLY A 150 7.94 -2.25 -11.23
CA GLY A 150 7.43 -1.76 -9.94
C GLY A 150 7.82 -0.30 -9.64
N PHE A 151 9.08 0.07 -9.91
CA PHE A 151 9.55 1.45 -9.81
C PHE A 151 8.77 2.39 -10.73
N PHE A 152 8.67 2.06 -12.02
CA PHE A 152 8.00 2.93 -13.00
C PHE A 152 6.51 3.11 -12.70
N ILE A 153 5.80 2.04 -12.31
CA ILE A 153 4.40 2.13 -11.91
C ILE A 153 4.24 3.09 -10.74
N ALA A 154 5.02 2.94 -9.67
CA ALA A 154 4.94 3.81 -8.50
C ALA A 154 5.28 5.27 -8.84
N ALA A 155 6.33 5.50 -9.64
CA ALA A 155 6.73 6.83 -10.07
C ALA A 155 5.62 7.51 -10.89
N LEU A 156 4.99 6.80 -11.84
CA LEU A 156 3.88 7.32 -12.63
C LEU A 156 2.65 7.63 -11.77
N VAL A 157 2.29 6.75 -10.84
CA VAL A 157 1.18 7.00 -9.91
C VAL A 157 1.46 8.24 -9.05
N LEU A 158 2.68 8.38 -8.53
CA LEU A 158 3.07 9.55 -7.74
C LEU A 158 3.07 10.83 -8.57
N LEU A 159 3.57 10.80 -9.81
CA LEU A 159 3.54 11.94 -10.72
C LEU A 159 2.11 12.37 -11.05
N ALA A 160 1.24 11.40 -11.36
CA ALA A 160 -0.19 11.65 -11.60
C ALA A 160 -0.86 12.25 -10.36
N PHE A 161 -0.54 11.74 -9.16
CA PHE A 161 -1.05 12.28 -7.90
C PHE A 161 -0.57 13.71 -7.65
N VAL A 162 0.72 14.02 -7.87
CA VAL A 162 1.27 15.37 -7.71
C VAL A 162 0.64 16.33 -8.72
N PHE A 163 0.45 15.90 -9.97
CA PHE A 163 -0.26 16.68 -10.99
C PHE A 163 -1.70 16.96 -10.55
N TRP A 164 -2.42 15.93 -10.10
CA TRP A 164 -3.77 16.10 -9.57
C TRP A 164 -3.81 17.05 -8.37
N GLN A 165 -2.84 16.94 -7.47
CA GLN A 165 -2.74 17.79 -6.29
C GLN A 165 -2.55 19.27 -6.68
N ARG A 166 -1.70 19.56 -7.66
CA ARG A 166 -1.44 20.94 -8.11
C ARG A 166 -2.64 21.53 -8.86
N THR A 167 -3.29 20.74 -9.71
CA THR A 167 -4.31 21.22 -10.64
C THR A 167 -5.73 21.20 -10.07
N TYR A 168 -6.07 20.15 -9.30
CA TYR A 168 -7.46 19.86 -8.93
C TYR A 168 -7.73 19.87 -7.42
N ALA A 169 -6.73 19.77 -6.54
CA ALA A 169 -6.97 19.66 -5.09
C ALA A 169 -7.77 20.84 -4.51
N LYS A 170 -7.45 22.08 -4.91
CA LYS A 170 -8.21 23.27 -4.45
C LYS A 170 -9.68 23.20 -4.85
N ARG A 171 -9.97 22.75 -6.09
CA ARG A 171 -11.35 22.57 -6.58
C ARG A 171 -12.06 21.45 -5.82
N PHE A 172 -11.37 20.35 -5.57
CA PHE A 172 -11.89 19.22 -4.80
C PHE A 172 -12.23 19.62 -3.36
N GLN A 173 -11.37 20.41 -2.70
CA GLN A 173 -11.61 20.88 -1.34
C GLN A 173 -12.85 21.78 -1.22
N LYS A 174 -13.20 22.54 -2.26
CA LYS A 174 -14.40 23.39 -2.31
C LYS A 174 -15.71 22.62 -2.55
N ARG A 175 -15.65 21.33 -2.91
CA ARG A 175 -16.86 20.51 -3.13
C ARG A 175 -17.62 20.26 -1.83
N ILE A 176 -18.94 20.12 -1.95
CA ILE A 176 -19.79 19.69 -0.83
C ILE A 176 -19.48 18.24 -0.43
N LEU A 177 -19.87 17.87 0.80
CA LEU A 177 -19.56 16.56 1.37
C LEU A 177 -19.98 15.39 0.47
N GLY A 178 -21.21 15.41 -0.05
CA GLY A 178 -21.73 14.36 -0.94
C GLY A 178 -20.89 14.19 -2.22
N GLN A 179 -20.43 15.28 -2.83
CA GLN A 179 -19.57 15.22 -4.02
C GLN A 179 -18.18 14.68 -3.71
N LYS A 180 -17.62 14.98 -2.53
CA LYS A 180 -16.34 14.40 -2.10
C LYS A 180 -16.47 12.89 -1.90
N LEU A 181 -17.56 12.47 -1.24
CA LEU A 181 -17.87 11.05 -1.02
C LEU A 181 -18.05 10.31 -2.34
N MET A 182 -18.80 10.88 -3.29
CA MET A 182 -18.97 10.30 -4.62
C MET A 182 -17.63 10.02 -5.31
N VAL A 183 -16.69 10.96 -5.26
CA VAL A 183 -15.36 10.77 -5.88
C VAL A 183 -14.57 9.65 -5.19
N VAL A 184 -14.51 9.62 -3.86
CA VAL A 184 -13.74 8.58 -3.16
C VAL A 184 -14.37 7.19 -3.23
N VAL A 185 -15.68 7.10 -3.45
CA VAL A 185 -16.38 5.84 -3.74
C VAL A 185 -16.17 5.42 -5.19
N ALA A 186 -16.20 6.37 -6.13
CA ALA A 186 -16.01 6.09 -7.54
C ALA A 186 -14.62 5.49 -7.84
N VAL A 187 -13.56 5.96 -7.16
CA VAL A 187 -12.18 5.46 -7.38
C VAL A 187 -12.06 3.93 -7.19
N PRO A 188 -12.38 3.34 -6.02
CA PRO A 188 -12.31 1.89 -5.83
C PRO A 188 -13.33 1.12 -6.67
N VAL A 189 -14.49 1.71 -7.00
CA VAL A 189 -15.47 1.08 -7.91
C VAL A 189 -14.93 0.97 -9.32
N VAL A 190 -14.38 2.05 -9.88
CA VAL A 190 -13.75 2.06 -11.20
C VAL A 190 -12.57 1.09 -11.23
N TYR A 191 -11.75 1.07 -10.17
CA TYR A 191 -10.69 0.08 -10.02
C TYR A 191 -11.21 -1.36 -10.06
N ALA A 192 -12.27 -1.68 -9.31
CA ALA A 192 -12.86 -3.02 -9.28
C ALA A 192 -13.42 -3.41 -10.66
N VAL A 193 -14.09 -2.49 -11.35
CA VAL A 193 -14.59 -2.71 -12.72
C VAL A 193 -13.45 -2.97 -13.70
N ILE A 194 -12.37 -2.18 -13.63
CA ILE A 194 -11.18 -2.39 -14.47
C ILE A 194 -10.54 -3.74 -14.16
N PHE A 195 -10.40 -4.11 -12.89
CA PHE A 195 -9.82 -5.38 -12.49
C PHE A 195 -10.65 -6.56 -13.02
N VAL A 196 -11.96 -6.57 -12.77
CA VAL A 196 -12.85 -7.63 -13.25
C VAL A 196 -12.89 -7.68 -14.78
N GLY A 197 -12.99 -6.52 -15.43
CA GLY A 197 -12.98 -6.43 -16.89
C GLY A 197 -11.67 -6.96 -17.49
N ALA A 198 -10.52 -6.59 -16.92
CA ALA A 198 -9.22 -7.11 -17.33
C ALA A 198 -9.14 -8.63 -17.10
N SER A 199 -9.62 -9.14 -15.96
CA SER A 199 -9.63 -10.57 -15.68
C SER A 199 -10.48 -11.35 -16.69
N LEU A 200 -11.63 -10.83 -17.09
CA LEU A 200 -12.49 -11.44 -18.11
C LEU A 200 -11.87 -11.39 -19.51
N LEU A 201 -11.17 -10.30 -19.85
CA LEU A 201 -10.53 -10.14 -21.16
C LEU A 201 -9.28 -11.00 -21.32
N ILE A 202 -8.48 -11.15 -20.26
CA ILE A 202 -7.24 -11.96 -20.27
C ILE A 202 -7.57 -13.45 -20.19
N GLY A 203 -8.63 -13.83 -19.47
CA GLY A 203 -9.06 -15.21 -19.34
C GLY A 203 -8.19 -16.05 -18.39
N GLU A 204 -8.27 -17.37 -18.55
CA GLU A 204 -7.57 -18.34 -17.70
C GLU A 204 -6.04 -18.28 -17.90
N PRO A 205 -5.24 -18.56 -16.86
CA PRO A 205 -3.79 -18.60 -16.98
C PRO A 205 -3.33 -19.80 -17.81
N ASP A 206 -2.22 -19.64 -18.51
CA ASP A 206 -1.57 -20.74 -19.24
C ASP A 206 -0.94 -21.73 -18.26
N MET A 207 -1.45 -22.96 -18.25
CA MET A 207 -1.00 -24.05 -17.38
C MET A 207 0.05 -24.96 -18.05
N SER A 208 0.48 -24.66 -19.28
CA SER A 208 1.50 -25.45 -19.99
C SER A 208 2.95 -25.10 -19.61
N VAL A 209 3.12 -24.05 -18.79
CA VAL A 209 4.41 -23.51 -18.36
C VAL A 209 5.06 -24.34 -17.25
N ALA A 210 6.39 -24.25 -17.13
CA ALA A 210 7.17 -25.03 -16.15
C ALA A 210 6.82 -24.72 -14.69
N TRP A 211 6.26 -23.55 -14.41
CA TRP A 211 5.87 -23.09 -13.07
C TRP A 211 4.36 -23.21 -12.81
N ALA A 212 3.65 -24.07 -13.54
CA ALA A 212 2.21 -24.24 -13.42
C ALA A 212 1.75 -24.58 -11.99
N GLU A 213 2.58 -25.23 -11.18
CA GLU A 213 2.27 -25.56 -9.78
C GLU A 213 1.97 -24.33 -8.90
N TYR A 214 2.55 -23.17 -9.23
CA TYR A 214 2.41 -21.93 -8.45
C TYR A 214 1.21 -21.06 -8.87
N ILE A 215 0.66 -21.31 -10.06
CA ILE A 215 -0.37 -20.47 -10.67
C ILE A 215 -1.66 -20.39 -9.84
N PRO A 216 -2.22 -21.51 -9.33
CA PRO A 216 -3.49 -21.46 -8.59
C PRO A 216 -3.42 -20.58 -7.34
N GLU A 217 -2.31 -20.66 -6.61
CA GLU A 217 -2.11 -19.81 -5.43
C GLU A 217 -1.90 -18.35 -5.82
N ALA A 218 -1.10 -18.08 -6.86
CA ALA A 218 -0.83 -16.74 -7.36
C ALA A 218 -2.09 -16.00 -7.84
N GLU A 219 -2.98 -16.70 -8.55
CA GLU A 219 -4.30 -16.19 -8.97
C GLU A 219 -5.16 -15.84 -7.74
N LEU A 220 -5.25 -16.76 -6.77
CA LEU A 220 -6.01 -16.55 -5.53
C LEU A 220 -5.51 -15.34 -4.75
N VAL A 221 -4.19 -15.22 -4.59
CA VAL A 221 -3.55 -14.09 -3.89
C VAL A 221 -3.79 -12.79 -4.65
N GLY A 222 -3.74 -12.81 -5.99
CA GLY A 222 -4.06 -11.66 -6.84
C GLY A 222 -5.49 -11.14 -6.65
N GLN A 223 -6.48 -12.04 -6.72
CA GLN A 223 -7.90 -11.70 -6.52
C GLN A 223 -8.17 -11.18 -5.11
N LYS A 224 -7.65 -11.89 -4.10
CA LYS A 224 -7.70 -11.42 -2.71
C LYS A 224 -7.04 -10.03 -2.62
N GLY A 225 -5.90 -9.80 -3.28
CA GLY A 225 -5.14 -8.54 -3.26
C GLY A 225 -5.96 -7.36 -3.79
N ALA A 226 -6.64 -7.54 -4.92
CA ALA A 226 -7.55 -6.54 -5.48
C ALA A 226 -8.72 -6.22 -4.52
N ALA A 227 -9.31 -7.25 -3.90
CA ALA A 227 -10.37 -7.07 -2.90
C ALA A 227 -9.90 -6.25 -1.69
N ALA A 228 -8.68 -6.50 -1.20
CA ALA A 228 -8.08 -5.73 -0.12
C ALA A 228 -7.89 -4.25 -0.53
N ALA A 229 -7.41 -3.99 -1.75
CA ALA A 229 -7.22 -2.63 -2.26
C ALA A 229 -8.54 -1.84 -2.34
N VAL A 230 -9.63 -2.48 -2.80
CA VAL A 230 -10.98 -1.88 -2.81
C VAL A 230 -11.40 -1.48 -1.40
N GLY A 231 -11.29 -2.41 -0.43
CA GLY A 231 -11.65 -2.15 0.97
C GLY A 231 -10.83 -1.01 1.58
N MET A 232 -9.50 -1.04 1.41
CA MET A 232 -8.61 -0.01 1.95
C MET A 232 -8.89 1.38 1.36
N LEU A 233 -9.01 1.50 0.03
CA LEU A 233 -9.28 2.78 -0.64
C LEU A 233 -10.62 3.36 -0.23
N LEU A 234 -11.67 2.52 -0.17
CA LEU A 234 -13.00 2.94 0.25
C LEU A 234 -13.02 3.39 1.71
N GLY A 235 -12.46 2.58 2.62
CA GLY A 235 -12.43 2.86 4.05
C GLY A 235 -11.60 4.10 4.37
N ALA A 236 -10.40 4.22 3.78
CA ALA A 236 -9.55 5.38 3.96
C ALA A 236 -10.16 6.65 3.35
N GLY A 237 -10.71 6.56 2.13
CA GLY A 237 -11.32 7.70 1.46
C GLY A 237 -12.51 8.28 2.23
N ILE A 238 -13.44 7.43 2.65
CA ILE A 238 -14.60 7.83 3.47
C ILE A 238 -14.13 8.37 4.83
N GLY A 239 -13.24 7.63 5.51
CA GLY A 239 -12.80 8.00 6.84
C GLY A 239 -12.04 9.33 6.88
N LEU A 240 -11.16 9.60 5.91
CA LEU A 240 -10.45 10.88 5.80
C LEU A 240 -11.39 12.07 5.53
N ILE A 241 -12.46 11.87 4.75
CA ILE A 241 -13.46 12.90 4.49
C ILE A 241 -14.28 13.19 5.75
N PHE A 242 -14.74 12.16 6.44
CA PHE A 242 -15.51 12.32 7.67
C PHE A 242 -14.67 12.85 8.82
N GLU A 243 -13.40 12.45 8.92
CA GLU A 243 -12.49 13.00 9.92
C GLU A 243 -12.31 14.50 9.69
N GLY A 244 -12.04 14.93 8.45
CA GLY A 244 -11.85 16.33 8.13
C GLY A 244 -13.10 17.20 8.26
N SER A 245 -14.31 16.63 8.25
CA SER A 245 -15.58 17.37 8.36
C SER A 245 -16.18 17.34 9.76
N ARG A 246 -16.11 16.21 10.46
CA ARG A 246 -16.78 15.99 11.75
C ARG A 246 -15.84 16.07 12.95
N ILE A 247 -14.68 15.41 12.88
CA ILE A 247 -13.78 15.24 14.03
C ILE A 247 -12.79 16.41 14.09
N ARG A 248 -12.13 16.71 12.97
CA ARG A 248 -11.11 17.76 12.82
C ARG A 248 -10.01 17.64 13.87
N PHE A 249 -9.51 16.43 14.07
CA PHE A 249 -8.48 16.11 15.05
C PHE A 249 -7.18 16.89 14.79
N ARG A 250 -6.50 17.36 15.83
CA ARG A 250 -5.18 17.99 15.75
C ARG A 250 -4.07 17.06 16.23
N VAL A 251 -2.93 17.11 15.54
CA VAL A 251 -1.74 16.30 15.86
C VAL A 251 -0.94 16.90 17.01
N ASP A 252 -1.17 18.16 17.34
CA ASP A 252 -0.45 18.87 18.40
C ASP A 252 -0.67 18.23 19.78
N GLY A 253 0.13 18.68 20.75
CA GLY A 253 0.10 18.20 22.13
C GLY A 253 1.41 17.55 22.59
N GLN A 254 1.41 17.13 23.85
CA GLN A 254 2.59 16.60 24.53
C GLN A 254 3.05 15.28 23.91
N ILE A 255 4.37 15.07 23.79
CA ILE A 255 4.92 13.91 23.08
C ILE A 255 4.47 12.56 23.67
N TRP A 256 4.27 12.48 24.99
CA TRP A 256 3.79 11.25 25.63
C TRP A 256 2.32 10.95 25.28
N LEU A 257 1.47 11.96 25.11
CA LEU A 257 0.09 11.79 24.61
C LEU A 257 0.10 11.29 23.16
N ARG A 258 1.05 11.79 22.35
CA ARG A 258 1.29 11.32 20.98
C ARG A 258 1.74 9.86 20.96
N GLY A 259 2.62 9.47 21.89
CA GLY A 259 3.03 8.08 22.07
C GLY A 259 1.86 7.18 22.51
N LEU A 260 1.09 7.60 23.50
CA LEU A 260 -0.03 6.84 24.03
C LEU A 260 -1.13 6.61 22.98
N ARG A 261 -1.53 7.65 22.24
CA ARG A 261 -2.53 7.50 21.16
C ARG A 261 -2.04 6.59 20.04
N TYR A 262 -0.74 6.62 19.73
CA TYR A 262 -0.16 5.72 18.72
C TYR A 262 -0.25 4.27 19.16
N ILE A 263 0.17 3.96 20.39
CA ILE A 263 0.13 2.60 20.94
C ILE A 263 -1.32 2.10 20.98
N VAL A 264 -2.23 2.87 21.58
CA VAL A 264 -3.65 2.46 21.69
C VAL A 264 -4.28 2.28 20.30
N GLY A 265 -4.04 3.23 19.38
CA GLY A 265 -4.52 3.14 18.01
C GLY A 265 -4.00 1.93 17.26
N LEU A 266 -2.70 1.61 17.41
CA LEU A 266 -2.09 0.44 16.78
C LEU A 266 -2.59 -0.88 17.36
N VAL A 267 -2.75 -0.99 18.68
CA VAL A 267 -3.28 -2.21 19.30
C VAL A 267 -4.64 -2.57 18.69
N VAL A 268 -5.53 -1.58 18.54
CA VAL A 268 -6.84 -1.80 17.91
C VAL A 268 -6.69 -2.08 16.41
N THR A 269 -5.79 -1.40 15.70
CA THR A 269 -5.51 -1.69 14.28
C THR A 269 -5.08 -3.15 14.07
N PHE A 270 -4.14 -3.65 14.87
CA PHE A 270 -3.67 -5.04 14.80
C PHE A 270 -4.75 -6.02 15.26
N ALA A 271 -5.52 -5.69 16.30
CA ALA A 271 -6.65 -6.50 16.73
C ALA A 271 -7.72 -6.65 15.64
N LEU A 272 -8.03 -5.58 14.90
CA LEU A 272 -8.93 -5.64 13.75
C LEU A 272 -8.32 -6.42 12.58
N TRP A 273 -7.05 -6.15 12.25
CA TRP A 273 -6.39 -6.78 11.10
C TRP A 273 -6.21 -8.29 11.27
N VAL A 274 -5.73 -8.72 12.44
CA VAL A 274 -5.53 -10.14 12.77
C VAL A 274 -6.83 -10.80 13.23
N GLY A 275 -7.61 -10.17 14.10
CA GLY A 275 -8.83 -10.74 14.67
C GLY A 275 -9.90 -11.01 13.61
N LEU A 276 -10.14 -10.07 12.68
CA LEU A 276 -11.09 -10.31 11.59
C LEU A 276 -10.58 -11.38 10.62
N LYS A 277 -9.26 -11.51 10.43
CA LYS A 277 -8.69 -12.64 9.65
C LYS A 277 -8.99 -13.99 10.30
N ALA A 278 -8.93 -14.08 11.63
CA ALA A 278 -9.18 -15.31 12.35
C ALA A 278 -10.66 -15.74 12.35
N ILE A 279 -11.58 -14.78 12.27
CA ILE A 279 -13.04 -15.04 12.32
C ILE A 279 -13.63 -15.26 10.92
N PHE A 280 -13.13 -14.57 9.89
CA PHE A 280 -13.72 -14.63 8.57
C PHE A 280 -13.35 -15.92 7.82
N PRO A 281 -14.32 -16.67 7.29
CA PRO A 281 -14.04 -17.87 6.52
C PRO A 281 -13.25 -17.58 5.23
N GLU A 282 -12.34 -18.50 4.88
CA GLU A 282 -11.56 -18.44 3.63
C GLU A 282 -12.24 -19.16 2.45
N ALA A 283 -13.32 -19.91 2.71
CA ALA A 283 -14.10 -20.62 1.70
C ALA A 283 -15.61 -20.48 1.99
N PRO A 284 -16.47 -20.44 0.95
CA PRO A 284 -16.15 -20.39 -0.49
C PRO A 284 -15.52 -19.04 -0.90
N LEU A 285 -14.84 -19.02 -2.05
CA LEU A 285 -14.04 -17.86 -2.49
C LEU A 285 -14.84 -16.56 -2.58
N TRP A 286 -16.05 -16.58 -3.15
CA TRP A 286 -16.88 -15.38 -3.28
C TRP A 286 -17.16 -14.72 -1.92
N LEU A 287 -17.39 -15.52 -0.87
CA LEU A 287 -17.61 -15.04 0.49
C LEU A 287 -16.30 -14.48 1.07
N ALA A 288 -15.19 -15.18 0.88
CA ALA A 288 -13.88 -14.74 1.32
C ALA A 288 -13.48 -13.39 0.69
N ILE A 289 -13.81 -13.14 -0.57
CA ILE A 289 -13.57 -11.86 -1.26
C ILE A 289 -14.39 -10.73 -0.62
N ILE A 290 -15.70 -10.93 -0.43
CA ILE A 290 -16.58 -9.92 0.20
C ILE A 290 -16.09 -9.59 1.62
N LEU A 291 -15.80 -10.61 2.41
CA LEU A 291 -15.31 -10.44 3.77
C LEU A 291 -13.92 -9.81 3.82
N ARG A 292 -13.06 -10.05 2.82
CA ARG A 292 -11.76 -9.36 2.71
C ARG A 292 -11.94 -7.87 2.42
N VAL A 293 -12.87 -7.50 1.53
CA VAL A 293 -13.24 -6.08 1.32
C VAL A 293 -13.69 -5.46 2.64
N LEU A 294 -14.61 -6.12 3.36
CA LEU A 294 -15.13 -5.64 4.64
C LEU A 294 -14.01 -5.48 5.68
N ARG A 295 -13.12 -6.47 5.82
CA ARG A 295 -12.01 -6.43 6.77
C ARG A 295 -11.13 -5.20 6.54
N TYR A 296 -10.67 -5.02 5.31
CA TYR A 296 -9.76 -3.92 4.99
C TYR A 296 -10.46 -2.56 4.99
N PHE A 297 -11.76 -2.52 4.67
CA PHE A 297 -12.60 -1.35 4.88
C PHE A 297 -12.64 -0.95 6.36
N LEU A 298 -12.92 -1.89 7.26
CA LEU A 298 -12.99 -1.61 8.70
C LEU A 298 -11.64 -1.19 9.29
N VAL A 299 -10.55 -1.84 8.88
CA VAL A 299 -9.18 -1.45 9.30
C VAL A 299 -8.87 -0.03 8.83
N ALA A 300 -9.09 0.29 7.55
CA ALA A 300 -8.79 1.62 7.03
C ALA A 300 -9.71 2.71 7.63
N LEU A 301 -10.99 2.39 7.85
CA LEU A 301 -11.95 3.29 8.49
C LEU A 301 -11.62 3.52 9.97
N TRP A 302 -11.17 2.49 10.68
CA TRP A 302 -10.61 2.64 12.03
C TRP A 302 -9.45 3.62 12.01
N ILE A 303 -8.46 3.39 11.13
CA ILE A 303 -7.24 4.19 11.09
C ILE A 303 -7.54 5.67 10.81
N THR A 304 -8.43 5.92 9.85
CA THR A 304 -8.66 7.25 9.30
C THR A 304 -9.77 8.03 9.98
N TYR A 305 -10.69 7.38 10.69
CA TYR A 305 -11.85 8.03 11.33
C TYR A 305 -12.03 7.68 12.80
N TYR A 306 -12.24 6.40 13.14
CA TYR A 306 -12.61 6.04 14.51
C TYR A 306 -11.47 6.21 15.52
N ALA A 307 -10.21 5.98 15.13
CA ALA A 307 -9.07 6.26 15.98
C ALA A 307 -8.95 7.77 16.30
N PRO A 308 -8.93 8.69 15.31
CA PRO A 308 -9.02 10.13 15.60
C PRO A 308 -10.19 10.54 16.49
N TRP A 309 -11.39 9.98 16.26
CA TRP A 309 -12.57 10.24 17.09
C TRP A 309 -12.35 9.81 18.54
N PHE A 310 -11.82 8.59 18.72
CA PHE A 310 -11.50 8.04 20.02
C PHE A 310 -10.44 8.88 20.73
N PHE A 311 -9.39 9.32 20.03
CA PHE A 311 -8.36 10.17 20.61
C PHE A 311 -8.91 11.48 21.16
N VAL A 312 -9.83 12.14 20.44
CA VAL A 312 -10.49 13.36 20.93
C VAL A 312 -11.38 13.05 22.13
N LYS A 313 -12.19 11.98 22.07
CA LYS A 313 -13.09 11.59 23.17
C LYS A 313 -12.34 11.19 24.44
N ALA A 314 -11.21 10.51 24.30
CA ALA A 314 -10.36 10.08 25.40
C ALA A 314 -9.37 11.18 25.85
N LYS A 315 -9.48 12.41 25.33
CA LYS A 315 -8.57 13.55 25.62
C LYS A 315 -7.08 13.24 25.35
N LEU A 316 -6.82 12.35 24.39
CA LEU A 316 -5.48 12.06 23.87
C LEU A 316 -5.07 13.03 22.74
N ALA A 317 -6.01 13.84 22.26
CA ALA A 317 -5.80 14.93 21.33
C ALA A 317 -6.94 15.94 21.36
N GLU A 318 -6.70 17.09 20.76
CA GLU A 318 -7.70 18.14 20.59
C GLU A 318 -8.34 18.09 19.20
N ALA A 319 -9.42 18.84 19.02
CA ALA A 319 -10.08 19.05 17.73
C ALA A 319 -10.13 20.55 17.41
N ASP A 320 -10.22 20.89 16.12
CA ASP A 320 -10.56 22.24 15.71
C ASP A 320 -12.04 22.52 16.03
N PRO A 321 -12.37 23.75 16.47
CA PRO A 321 -13.76 24.15 16.70
C PRO A 321 -14.62 23.93 15.44
N GLU A 322 -15.93 23.81 15.63
CA GLU A 322 -16.83 23.78 14.48
C GLU A 322 -16.66 25.09 13.68
N PRO A 323 -16.64 25.03 12.33
CA PRO A 323 -16.64 26.25 11.55
C PRO A 323 -17.88 27.05 11.92
N GLY A 324 -17.69 28.10 12.71
CA GLY A 324 -18.76 29.00 13.09
C GLY A 324 -19.40 29.54 11.82
N ILE A 325 -20.72 29.50 11.74
CA ILE A 325 -21.44 30.35 10.80
C ILE A 325 -21.21 31.76 11.33
N ASP A 326 -20.18 32.42 10.81
CA ASP A 326 -19.93 33.84 11.07
C ASP A 326 -20.99 34.62 10.30
N LEU A 327 -22.23 34.62 10.83
CA LEU A 327 -23.30 35.50 10.38
C LEU A 327 -22.87 36.92 10.73
N LYS A 328 -22.10 37.54 9.84
CA LYS A 328 -22.00 38.99 9.80
C LYS A 328 -23.38 39.52 9.42
N ILE A 329 -24.22 39.73 10.42
CA ILE A 329 -25.39 40.59 10.30
C ILE A 329 -24.82 42.00 10.25
N SER A 330 -24.56 42.50 9.05
CA SER A 330 -24.29 43.91 8.78
C SER A 330 -25.57 44.60 8.34
#